data_AF-A0A0Q6T8C8-F1
#
_entry.id   AF-A0A0Q6T8C8-F1
#
_cell.length_a   1.000
_cell.length_b   1.000
_cell.length_c   1.000
_cell.angle_alpha   90.00
_cell.angle_beta   90.00
_cell.angle_gamma   90.00
#
_symmetry.space_group_name_H-M   'P 1'
#
loop_
_entity.id
_entity.type
_entity.pdbx_description
1 polymer ?
#
loop_
_entity_poly.entity_id
_entity_poly.type
_entity_poly.pdbx_seq_one_letter_code
_entity_poly.pdbx_strand_id
1 'polypeptide(L)'
;MYRIGYPFWKQAAKLGVPLKLRIDVIRDDEASVFVATSDDLPGLVCEAPTMDDLVKEVNLAIGELLTLHLHARPQSRTVTDLRICAA
;
A
#
# COMPACT_ATOMS: atom_id res chain seq x y z
N MET A 1 12.98 -14.96 4.45
CA MET A 1 12.08 -13.89 3.96
C MET A 1 12.28 -12.66 4.83
N TYR A 2 12.40 -11.46 4.24
CA TYR A 2 12.57 -10.20 4.97
C TYR A 2 11.25 -9.44 5.06
N ARG A 3 10.88 -8.92 6.22
CA ARG A 3 9.59 -8.24 6.40
C ARG A 3 9.61 -6.83 5.80
N ILE A 4 8.60 -6.47 5.02
CA ILE A 4 8.41 -5.10 4.52
C ILE A 4 8.15 -4.18 5.72
N GLY A 5 8.72 -2.97 5.72
CA GLY A 5 8.62 -2.01 6.82
C GLY A 5 9.79 -2.04 7.81
N TYR A 6 10.58 -3.12 7.84
CA TYR A 6 11.82 -3.16 8.65
C TYR A 6 12.97 -2.38 7.99
N PRO A 7 13.94 -1.84 8.76
CA PRO A 7 15.06 -1.10 8.20
C PRO A 7 15.72 -1.84 7.03
N PHE A 8 16.09 -1.12 5.96
CA PHE A 8 16.74 -1.69 4.76
C PHE A 8 15.92 -2.69 3.92
N TRP A 9 14.62 -2.86 4.16
CA TRP A 9 13.78 -3.78 3.37
C TRP A 9 13.83 -3.49 1.86
N LYS A 10 13.95 -2.22 1.46
CA LYS A 10 14.08 -1.81 0.05
C LYS A 10 15.35 -2.32 -0.61
N GLN A 11 16.44 -2.41 0.14
CA GLN A 11 17.71 -2.94 -0.35
C GLN A 11 17.64 -4.45 -0.47
N ALA A 12 17.04 -5.14 0.51
CA ALA A 12 16.76 -6.57 0.43
C ALA A 12 15.89 -6.92 -0.80
N ALA A 13 14.86 -6.11 -1.07
CA ALA A 13 14.02 -6.24 -2.26
C ALA A 13 14.83 -6.14 -3.57
N LYS A 14 15.71 -5.13 -3.68
CA LYS A 14 16.58 -4.93 -4.85
C LYS A 14 17.60 -6.06 -5.05
N LEU A 15 17.99 -6.76 -3.98
CA LEU A 15 18.89 -7.91 -4.03
C LEU A 15 18.16 -9.24 -4.33
N GLY A 16 16.85 -9.20 -4.61
CA GLY A 16 16.05 -10.39 -4.91
C GLY A 16 15.73 -11.26 -3.69
N VAL A 17 15.87 -10.73 -2.47
CA VAL A 17 15.50 -11.46 -1.26
C VAL A 17 13.98 -11.57 -1.18
N PRO A 18 13.40 -12.76 -0.97
CA PRO A 18 11.96 -12.93 -0.81
C PRO A 18 11.43 -12.07 0.36
N LEU A 19 10.39 -11.28 0.09
CA LEU A 19 9.78 -10.39 1.08
C LEU A 19 8.58 -11.05 1.74
N LYS A 20 8.29 -10.64 2.99
CA LYS A 20 7.08 -11.02 3.73
C LYS A 20 6.26 -9.76 4.01
N LEU A 21 4.97 -9.82 3.71
CA LEU A 21 4.00 -8.76 3.95
C LEU A 21 2.89 -9.30 4.87
N ARG A 22 2.50 -8.52 5.89
CA ARG A 22 1.28 -8.77 6.67
C ARG A 22 0.15 -7.91 6.12
N ILE A 23 -1.03 -8.50 5.98
CA ILE A 23 -2.24 -7.82 5.53
C ILE A 23 -3.31 -8.06 6.57
N ASP A 24 -3.91 -6.98 7.02
CA ASP A 24 -5.02 -7.01 7.96
C ASP A 24 -6.31 -6.84 7.14
N VAL A 25 -7.27 -7.73 7.37
CA VAL A 25 -8.55 -7.74 6.64
C VAL A 25 -9.67 -7.57 7.63
N ILE A 26 -10.55 -6.62 7.35
CA ILE A 26 -11.80 -6.42 8.07
C ILE A 26 -12.98 -6.67 7.12
N ARG A 27 -14.10 -7.13 7.67
CA ARG A 27 -15.37 -7.18 6.96
C ARG A 27 -16.14 -5.92 7.31
N ASP A 28 -16.55 -5.17 6.29
CA ASP A 28 -17.53 -4.10 6.42
C ASP A 28 -18.91 -4.66 6.05
N ASP A 29 -19.78 -4.81 7.04
CA ASP A 29 -21.12 -5.36 6.84
C ASP A 29 -22.10 -4.36 6.23
N GLU A 30 -21.89 -3.05 6.42
CA GLU A 30 -22.74 -1.99 5.85
C GLU A 30 -22.53 -1.89 4.33
N ALA A 31 -21.26 -1.95 3.90
CA ALA A 31 -20.91 -1.99 2.48
C ALA A 31 -20.91 -3.42 1.89
N SER A 32 -21.01 -4.46 2.72
CA SER A 32 -20.95 -5.87 2.33
C SER A 32 -19.65 -6.27 1.59
N VAL A 33 -18.53 -5.64 1.94
CA VAL A 33 -17.20 -5.87 1.34
C VAL A 33 -16.17 -6.26 2.40
N PHE A 34 -15.12 -6.93 1.97
CA PHE A 34 -13.89 -7.04 2.75
C PHE A 34 -12.96 -5.89 2.40
N VAL A 35 -12.28 -5.34 3.41
CA VAL A 35 -11.28 -4.27 3.25
C VAL A 35 -9.95 -4.79 3.76
N ALA A 36 -8.92 -4.70 2.92
CA ALA A 36 -7.56 -5.10 3.23
C ALA A 36 -6.66 -3.86 3.37
N THR A 37 -5.88 -3.81 4.45
CA THR A 37 -4.88 -2.77 4.70
C THR A 37 -3.57 -3.39 5.20
N SER A 38 -2.49 -2.61 5.23
CA SER A 38 -1.21 -3.07 5.76
C SER A 38 -0.38 -1.92 6.32
N ASP A 39 0.11 -2.10 7.55
CA ASP A 39 1.13 -1.22 8.14
C ASP A 39 2.51 -1.42 7.50
N ASP A 40 2.81 -2.64 7.06
CA ASP A 40 4.10 -2.98 6.43
C ASP A 40 4.30 -2.26 5.08
N LEU A 41 3.24 -2.06 4.29
CA LEU A 41 3.26 -1.36 3.00
C LEU A 41 2.27 -0.18 3.01
N PRO A 42 2.72 1.02 3.42
CA PRO A 42 1.87 2.21 3.46
C PRO A 42 1.26 2.52 2.10
N GLY A 43 -0.04 2.81 2.11
CA GLY A 43 -0.83 3.06 0.89
C GLY A 43 -1.50 1.83 0.30
N LEU A 44 -1.29 0.63 0.86
CA LEU A 44 -2.09 -0.55 0.50
C LEU A 44 -3.47 -0.45 1.15
N VAL A 45 -4.48 -0.19 0.33
CA VAL A 45 -5.90 -0.29 0.69
C VAL A 45 -6.63 -0.91 -0.51
N CYS A 46 -7.28 -2.04 -0.29
CA CYS A 46 -8.09 -2.72 -1.30
C CYS A 46 -9.42 -3.15 -0.69
N GLU A 47 -10.47 -3.17 -1.50
CA GLU A 47 -11.78 -3.65 -1.08
C GLU A 47 -12.39 -4.56 -2.15
N ALA A 48 -13.11 -5.59 -1.73
CA ALA A 48 -13.82 -6.48 -2.64
C ALA A 48 -15.01 -7.20 -1.97
N PRO A 49 -16.05 -7.59 -2.73
CA PRO A 49 -17.22 -8.29 -2.17
C PRO A 49 -16.90 -9.69 -1.63
N THR A 50 -15.89 -10.36 -2.19
CA THR A 50 -15.47 -11.72 -1.84
C THR A 50 -14.00 -11.77 -1.43
N MET A 51 -13.64 -12.77 -0.62
CA MET A 51 -12.24 -12.96 -0.21
C MET A 51 -11.32 -13.30 -1.39
N ASP A 52 -11.80 -14.08 -2.36
CA ASP A 52 -11.02 -14.46 -3.54
C ASP A 52 -10.72 -13.26 -4.43
N ASP A 53 -11.69 -12.36 -4.61
CA ASP A 53 -11.47 -11.13 -5.36
C ASP A 53 -10.58 -10.16 -4.60
N LEU A 54 -10.71 -10.08 -3.28
CA LEU A 54 -9.82 -9.27 -2.44
C LEU A 54 -8.36 -9.70 -2.61
N VAL A 55 -8.09 -11.00 -2.61
CA VAL A 55 -6.72 -11.53 -2.79
C VAL A 55 -6.16 -11.14 -4.17
N LYS A 56 -6.98 -11.15 -5.23
CA LYS A 56 -6.53 -10.72 -6.57
C LYS A 56 -6.17 -9.24 -6.58
N GLU A 57 -7.06 -8.38 -6.09
CA GLU A 57 -6.86 -6.93 -6.02
C GLU A 57 -5.62 -6.58 -5.19
N VAL A 58 -5.49 -7.20 -4.02
CA VAL A 58 -4.33 -7.03 -3.13
C VAL A 58 -3.03 -7.40 -3.85
N ASN A 59 -2.99 -8.53 -4.57
CA ASN A 59 -1.77 -8.94 -5.28
C ASN A 59 -1.37 -7.96 -6.38
N LEU A 60 -2.34 -7.40 -7.10
CA LEU A 60 -2.11 -6.36 -8.10
C LEU A 60 -1.56 -5.08 -7.45
N ALA A 61 -2.25 -4.59 -6.41
CA ALA A 61 -1.88 -3.39 -5.68
C ALA A 61 -0.49 -3.50 -5.03
N ILE A 62 -0.13 -4.66 -4.48
CA ILE A 62 1.23 -4.91 -3.94
C ILE A 62 2.29 -4.71 -5.02
N GLY A 63 2.08 -5.26 -6.23
CA GLY A 63 3.04 -5.13 -7.33
C GLY A 63 3.26 -3.67 -7.74
N GLU A 64 2.18 -2.91 -7.86
CA GLU A 64 2.22 -1.49 -8.22
C GLU A 64 2.88 -0.65 -7.10
N LEU A 65 2.45 -0.82 -5.85
CA LEU A 65 2.97 -0.08 -4.71
C LEU A 65 4.44 -0.39 -4.43
N LEU A 66 4.88 -1.64 -4.60
CA LEU A 66 6.29 -2.00 -4.50
C LEU A 66 7.11 -1.31 -5.59
N THR A 67 6.62 -1.31 -6.82
CA THR A 67 7.26 -0.62 -7.93
C THR A 67 7.42 0.86 -7.63
N LEU A 68 6.37 1.51 -7.12
CA LEU A 68 6.41 2.91 -6.70
C LEU A 68 7.41 3.14 -5.55
N HIS A 69 7.39 2.33 -4.50
CA HIS A 69 8.26 2.52 -3.34
C HIS A 69 9.75 2.30 -3.61
N LEU A 70 10.08 1.42 -4.57
CA LEU A 70 11.46 1.08 -4.95
C LEU A 70 12.05 2.06 -5.96
N HIS A 71 11.20 2.67 -6.80
CA HIS A 71 11.60 3.64 -7.83
C HIS A 71 11.27 5.09 -7.48
N ALA A 72 10.60 5.35 -6.36
CA ALA A 72 10.28 6.69 -5.88
C ALA A 72 11.57 7.52 -5.80
N ARG A 73 11.62 8.57 -6.62
CA ARG A 73 12.61 9.64 -6.45
C ARG A 73 12.21 10.47 -5.23
N PRO A 74 13.16 11.02 -4.46
CA PRO A 74 12.82 12.02 -3.45
C PRO A 74 12.11 13.18 -4.13
N GLN A 75 10.80 13.31 -3.90
CA GLN A 75 10.03 14.45 -4.39
C GLN A 75 10.22 15.62 -3.42
N SER A 76 10.49 16.81 -3.97
CA SER A 76 10.42 18.05 -3.20
C SER A 76 8.98 18.24 -2.74
N ARG A 77 8.75 18.29 -1.42
CA ARG A 77 7.42 18.51 -0.84
C ARG A 77 6.89 19.86 -1.32
N THR A 78 5.84 19.85 -2.14
CA THR A 78 5.16 21.08 -2.56
C THR A 78 4.36 21.62 -1.38
N VAL A 79 4.60 22.89 -1.04
CA VAL A 79 3.82 23.60 -0.01
C VAL A 79 2.76 24.41 -0.75
N THR A 80 1.49 24.05 -0.54
CA THR A 80 0.35 24.74 -1.16
C THR A 80 -0.22 25.75 -0.16
N ASP A 81 -0.21 27.02 -0.52
CA ASP A 81 -0.91 28.10 0.19
C ASP A 81 -2.32 28.23 -0.42
N LEU A 82 -3.33 27.73 0.29
CA LEU A 82 -4.74 27.84 -0.12
C LEU A 82 -5.35 29.10 0.50
N ARG A 83 -5.82 30.02 -0.35
CA ARG A 83 -6.51 31.25 0.06
C ARG A 83 -7.96 31.23 -0.41
N ILE A 84 -8.87 31.61 0.46
CA ILE A 84 -10.28 31.84 0.12
C ILE A 84 -10.42 33.33 -0.21
N CYS A 85 -10.72 33.67 -1.47
CA CYS A 85 -11.07 35.04 -1.87
C CYS A 85 -12.60 35.16 -1.87
N ALA A 86 -13.15 36.04 -1.03
CA ALA A 86 -14.55 36.45 -1.13
C ALA A 86 -14.69 37.53 -2.23
N ALA A 87 -15.79 37.47 -2.98
CA ALA A 87 -16.15 38.44 -4.02
C ALA A 87 -16.82 39.68 -3.43
#